data_AF-A0A846BYQ3-F1
#
_entry.id   AF-A0A846BYQ3-F1
#
_cell.length_a   1.000
_cell.length_b   1.000
_cell.length_c   1.000
_cell.angle_alpha   90.00
_cell.angle_beta   90.00
_cell.angle_gamma   90.00
#
_symmetry.space_group_name_H-M   'P 1'
#
loop_
_entity.id
_entity.type
_entity.pdbx_description
1 polymer ?
#
loop_
_entity_poly.entity_id
_entity_poly.type
_entity_poly.pdbx_seq_one_letter_code
_entity_poly.pdbx_strand_id
1 'polypeptide(L)'
;MSWTNATWGQIGRDIAEAMTDGQDSDDSLLRSLAEKALSEIRRRESEYKKQQSALGQISKYIHKKFPPQEEEDINYWFDPKGKKENQKKWRHNIFNYLTLGRRDSAKETVKTTSEETEKTTEQPTLDNMTINQLNLEEETQQTLERALEHSGMPLDEFIKQAISVYAKTITGKARKHSEDLSNVPTAELLSDAQWTTHPGRAEELTKRAIKAIKFYNANKVGENKDRWCITQSAIASLTGSRQSTIKKILERYLDDISSHNQTYGLNGYSNRKPGKDISEEIDMAELIPNGVD
;
A
#
# COMPACT_ATOMS: atom_id res chain seq x y z
N MET A 1 26.07 1.41 27.50
CA MET A 1 25.28 0.26 28.01
C MET A 1 25.78 -1.03 27.38
N SER A 2 25.98 -2.11 28.14
CA SER A 2 26.33 -3.43 27.60
C SER A 2 25.10 -4.35 27.68
N TRP A 3 24.74 -5.01 26.58
CA TRP A 3 23.54 -5.85 26.50
C TRP A 3 23.84 -7.35 26.51
N THR A 4 25.07 -7.80 26.78
CA THR A 4 25.51 -9.20 26.59
C THR A 4 24.60 -10.28 27.19
N ASN A 5 23.88 -9.97 28.28
CA ASN A 5 22.92 -10.88 28.93
C ASN A 5 21.50 -10.27 29.09
N ALA A 6 21.22 -9.14 28.45
CA ALA A 6 19.92 -8.48 28.55
C ALA A 6 18.86 -9.24 27.74
N THR A 7 17.66 -9.42 28.29
CA THR A 7 16.49 -9.90 27.55
C THR A 7 16.11 -8.91 26.44
N TRP A 8 15.44 -9.38 25.38
CA TRP A 8 14.94 -8.52 24.30
C TRP A 8 14.03 -7.40 24.83
N GLY A 9 13.28 -7.67 25.89
CA GLY A 9 12.47 -6.66 26.58
C GLY A 9 13.28 -5.61 27.33
N GLN A 10 14.43 -5.96 27.90
CA GLN A 10 15.34 -4.98 28.52
C GLN A 10 15.96 -4.08 27.44
N ILE A 11 16.41 -4.66 26.33
CA ILE A 11 16.93 -3.88 25.19
C ILE A 11 15.88 -2.90 24.66
N GLY A 12 14.63 -3.34 24.48
CA GLY A 12 13.54 -2.47 24.05
C GLY A 12 13.21 -1.36 25.05
N ARG A 13 13.33 -1.61 26.36
CA ARG A 13 13.17 -0.57 27.40
C ARG A 13 14.31 0.44 27.37
N ASP A 14 15.55 -0.01 27.30
CA ASP A 14 16.72 0.87 27.27
C ASP A 14 16.69 1.81 26.04
N ILE A 15 16.27 1.29 24.89
CA ILE A 15 16.04 2.10 23.68
C ILE A 15 14.92 3.13 23.93
N ALA A 16 13.79 2.68 24.49
CA ALA A 16 12.67 3.56 24.78
C ALA A 16 12.97 4.60 25.89
N GLU A 17 13.92 4.34 26.78
CA GLU A 17 14.40 5.28 27.79
C GLU A 17 15.40 6.29 27.24
N ALA A 18 16.22 5.90 26.25
CA ALA A 18 17.07 6.81 25.51
C ALA A 18 16.26 7.77 24.60
N MET A 19 15.03 7.40 24.28
CA MET A 19 14.05 8.27 23.61
C MET A 19 13.44 9.21 24.66
N THR A 20 13.80 10.49 24.64
CA THR A 20 13.33 11.48 25.61
C THR A 20 11.90 11.93 25.30
N ASP A 21 11.07 12.10 26.33
CA ASP A 21 9.70 12.62 26.21
C ASP A 21 9.72 14.10 25.81
N GLY A 22 9.84 14.38 24.51
CA GLY A 22 9.65 15.72 23.95
C GLY A 22 10.92 16.55 23.67
N GLN A 23 12.11 15.96 23.66
CA GLN A 23 13.31 16.59 23.09
C GLN A 23 13.80 15.79 21.89
N ASP A 24 14.47 16.48 20.95
CA ASP A 24 15.11 15.89 19.77
C ASP A 24 16.09 14.80 20.22
N SER A 25 15.59 13.57 20.29
CA SER A 25 16.44 12.42 20.54
C SER A 25 17.45 12.38 19.40
N ASP A 26 18.73 12.47 19.75
CA ASP A 26 19.83 12.52 18.80
C ASP A 26 19.72 11.31 17.85
N ASP A 27 19.49 11.59 16.58
CA ASP A 27 19.31 10.57 15.55
C ASP A 27 20.52 9.62 15.47
N SER A 28 21.73 10.14 15.75
CA SER A 28 22.96 9.37 15.86
C SER A 28 22.92 8.37 17.02
N LEU A 29 22.36 8.78 18.16
CA LEU A 29 22.19 7.91 19.32
C LEU A 29 21.16 6.81 19.04
N LEU A 30 20.04 7.15 18.42
CA LEU A 30 18.99 6.18 18.07
C LEU A 30 19.51 5.15 17.05
N ARG A 31 20.26 5.60 16.04
CA ARG A 31 20.92 4.72 15.08
C ARG A 31 21.90 3.78 15.76
N SER A 32 22.78 4.30 16.62
CA SER A 32 23.76 3.49 17.36
C SER A 32 23.10 2.43 18.24
N LEU A 33 22.00 2.79 18.93
CA LEU A 33 21.25 1.85 19.76
C LEU A 33 20.56 0.77 18.93
N ALA A 34 20.00 1.11 17.78
CA ALA A 34 19.40 0.14 16.86
C ALA A 34 20.45 -0.82 16.25
N GLU A 35 21.60 -0.30 15.80
CA GLU A 35 22.71 -1.11 15.28
C GLU A 35 23.24 -2.08 16.33
N LYS A 36 23.36 -1.62 17.59
CA LYS A 36 23.75 -2.45 18.71
C LYS A 36 22.73 -3.54 19.03
N ALA A 37 21.44 -3.22 18.96
CA ALA A 37 20.37 -4.19 19.21
C ALA A 37 20.37 -5.28 18.13
N LEU A 38 20.54 -4.88 16.88
CA LEU A 38 20.64 -5.81 15.74
C LEU A 38 21.88 -6.69 15.82
N SER A 39 23.02 -6.13 16.22
CA SER A 39 24.25 -6.90 16.46
C SER A 39 24.04 -7.96 17.54
N GLU A 40 23.35 -7.60 18.63
CA GLU A 40 23.07 -8.54 19.72
C GLU A 40 22.06 -9.62 19.32
N ILE A 41 21.04 -9.27 18.52
CA ILE A 41 20.11 -10.24 17.93
C ILE A 41 20.87 -11.25 17.07
N ARG A 42 21.72 -10.79 16.14
CA ARG A 42 22.50 -11.68 15.27
C ARG A 42 23.47 -12.57 16.04
N ARG A 43 24.06 -12.03 17.11
CA ARG A 43 25.00 -12.77 17.95
C ARG A 43 24.33 -13.94 18.67
N ARG A 44 23.06 -13.80 19.07
CA ARG A 44 22.34 -14.82 19.85
C ARG A 44 21.43 -15.71 19.02
N GLU A 45 20.88 -15.18 17.94
CA GLU A 45 19.86 -15.85 17.13
C GLU A 45 20.37 -16.01 15.70
N SER A 46 20.73 -17.24 15.32
CA SER A 46 21.18 -17.58 13.97
C SER A 46 20.01 -17.76 12.98
N GLU A 47 18.83 -18.14 13.47
CA GLU A 47 17.66 -18.39 12.65
C GLU A 47 16.84 -17.12 12.39
N TYR A 48 16.48 -16.90 11.12
CA TYR A 48 15.65 -15.76 10.70
C TYR A 48 14.36 -15.60 11.50
N LYS A 49 13.62 -16.70 11.73
CA LYS A 49 12.36 -16.65 12.48
C LYS A 49 12.55 -16.19 13.93
N LYS A 50 13.66 -16.62 14.56
CA LYS A 50 14.01 -16.22 15.93
C LYS A 50 14.46 -14.77 16.00
N GLN A 51 15.21 -14.29 14.99
CA GLN A 51 15.55 -12.87 14.85
C GLN A 51 14.30 -11.99 14.71
N GLN A 52 13.30 -12.41 13.92
CA GLN A 52 12.03 -11.69 13.80
C GLN A 52 11.25 -11.67 15.12
N SER A 53 11.27 -12.77 15.88
CA SER A 53 10.67 -12.82 17.22
C SER A 53 11.35 -11.86 18.19
N ALA A 54 12.69 -11.82 18.21
CA ALA A 54 13.48 -10.91 19.04
C ALA A 54 13.20 -9.43 18.71
N LEU A 55 13.14 -9.09 17.42
CA LEU A 55 12.74 -7.76 16.96
C LEU A 55 11.33 -7.40 17.41
N GLY A 56 10.37 -8.31 17.22
CA GLY A 56 8.98 -8.09 17.68
C GLY A 56 8.88 -7.83 19.18
N GLN A 57 9.72 -8.49 19.99
CA GLN A 57 9.79 -8.23 21.43
C GLN A 57 10.35 -6.84 21.75
N ILE A 58 11.45 -6.42 21.11
CA ILE A 58 12.00 -5.07 21.26
C ILE A 58 10.98 -4.01 20.85
N SER A 59 10.37 -4.17 19.67
CA SER A 59 9.35 -3.27 19.13
C SER A 59 8.12 -3.13 20.05
N LYS A 60 7.70 -4.22 20.69
CA LYS A 60 6.56 -4.22 21.62
C LYS A 60 6.78 -3.28 22.80
N TYR A 61 8.00 -3.20 23.34
CA TYR A 61 8.29 -2.31 24.46
C TYR A 61 8.38 -0.85 24.04
N ILE A 62 8.93 -0.57 22.85
CA ILE A 62 8.95 0.77 22.26
C ILE A 62 7.51 1.26 22.04
N HIS A 63 6.65 0.44 21.44
CA HIS A 63 5.22 0.77 21.26
C HIS A 63 4.44 0.92 22.56
N LYS A 64 4.81 0.19 23.61
CA LYS A 64 4.16 0.33 24.93
C LYS A 64 4.42 1.71 25.54
N LYS A 65 5.63 2.24 25.37
CA LYS A 65 5.99 3.57 25.89
C LYS A 65 5.51 4.69 24.95
N PHE A 66 5.50 4.43 23.64
CA PHE A 66 5.11 5.36 22.60
C PHE A 66 4.05 4.73 21.69
N PRO A 67 2.78 4.69 22.12
CA PRO A 67 1.70 4.10 21.34
C PRO A 67 1.45 4.89 20.04
N PRO A 68 0.98 4.24 18.97
CA PRO A 68 0.54 4.92 17.77
C PRO A 68 -0.58 5.92 18.08
N GLN A 69 -0.44 7.16 17.62
CA GLN A 69 -1.54 8.12 17.67
C GLN A 69 -2.52 7.82 16.52
N GLU A 70 -3.82 8.06 16.74
CA GLU A 70 -4.94 7.61 15.87
C GLU A 70 -4.87 8.07 14.40
N GLU A 71 -3.98 8.99 14.04
CA GLU A 71 -3.74 9.44 12.65
C GLU A 71 -2.53 8.76 11.98
N GLU A 72 -1.86 7.81 12.63
CA GLU A 72 -0.72 7.09 12.07
C GLU A 72 -1.18 5.94 11.16
N ASP A 73 -1.61 6.30 9.97
CA ASP A 73 -1.68 5.37 8.88
C ASP A 73 -0.24 4.89 8.59
N ILE A 74 0.00 3.60 8.79
CA ILE A 74 1.30 2.90 8.79
C ILE A 74 2.06 3.05 7.43
N ASN A 75 1.44 3.73 6.46
CA ASN A 75 1.89 3.93 5.09
C ASN A 75 2.08 5.40 4.69
N TYR A 76 1.90 6.39 5.59
CA TYR A 76 1.96 7.80 5.20
C TYR A 76 3.34 8.45 5.43
N TRP A 77 3.99 8.79 4.31
CA TRP A 77 5.04 9.80 4.22
C TRP A 77 4.44 11.18 4.54
N PHE A 78 5.10 12.01 5.36
CA PHE A 78 4.72 13.41 5.50
C PHE A 78 5.89 14.40 5.41
N ASP A 79 5.82 15.14 4.30
CA ASP A 79 5.96 16.60 4.10
C ASP A 79 6.75 17.44 5.13
N PRO A 80 7.84 18.14 4.73
CA PRO A 80 8.72 18.93 5.59
C PRO A 80 8.15 20.30 6.04
N LYS A 81 6.82 20.45 6.11
CA LYS A 81 6.18 21.72 6.46
C LYS A 81 5.03 21.54 7.44
N GLY A 82 5.35 21.38 8.73
CA GLY A 82 4.38 21.75 9.76
C GLY A 82 4.59 21.20 11.16
N LYS A 83 5.42 21.88 11.98
CA LYS A 83 5.15 22.35 13.37
C LYS A 83 4.48 21.41 14.40
N LYS A 84 4.45 20.09 14.17
CA LYS A 84 4.19 19.02 15.15
C LYS A 84 5.33 17.97 15.11
N GLU A 85 6.55 18.44 14.85
CA GLU A 85 7.48 17.76 13.95
C GLU A 85 8.52 16.85 14.61
N ASN A 86 8.68 16.88 15.94
CA ASN A 86 9.82 16.18 16.56
C ASN A 86 9.47 14.79 17.12
N GLN A 87 8.30 14.59 17.74
CA GLN A 87 7.89 13.26 18.23
C GLN A 87 7.62 12.24 17.11
N LYS A 88 7.11 12.72 15.98
CA LYS A 88 6.78 11.89 14.81
C LYS A 88 8.03 11.34 14.11
N LYS A 89 9.16 12.08 14.18
CA LYS A 89 10.38 11.76 13.43
C LYS A 89 11.20 10.64 14.07
N TRP A 90 11.46 10.68 15.37
CA TRP A 90 12.34 9.70 16.00
C TRP A 90 11.73 8.30 16.11
N ARG A 91 10.39 8.18 16.27
CA ARG A 91 9.75 6.86 16.32
C ARG A 91 9.84 6.18 14.95
N HIS A 92 9.56 6.93 13.89
CA HIS A 92 9.77 6.44 12.53
C HIS A 92 11.23 6.04 12.30
N ASN A 93 12.19 6.88 12.72
CA ASN A 93 13.61 6.61 12.55
C ASN A 93 14.09 5.38 13.30
N ILE A 94 13.72 5.15 14.57
CA ILE A 94 14.18 3.96 15.32
C ILE A 94 13.60 2.66 14.73
N PHE A 95 12.35 2.67 14.27
CA PHE A 95 11.77 1.50 13.59
C PHE A 95 12.41 1.28 12.23
N ASN A 96 12.76 2.35 11.51
CA ASN A 96 13.56 2.25 10.29
C ASN A 96 14.92 1.64 10.60
N TYR A 97 15.67 2.13 11.60
CA TYR A 97 16.97 1.56 11.93
C TYR A 97 16.90 0.10 12.38
N LEU A 98 15.89 -0.27 13.18
CA LEU A 98 15.65 -1.65 13.64
C LEU A 98 15.20 -2.59 12.51
N THR A 99 14.63 -2.07 11.42
CA THR A 99 14.23 -2.86 10.24
C THR A 99 15.28 -2.87 9.14
N LEU A 100 16.10 -1.81 9.04
CA LEU A 100 17.10 -1.57 7.97
C LEU A 100 18.53 -2.00 8.28
N GLY A 101 18.94 -2.15 9.55
CA GLY A 101 20.34 -2.44 9.88
C GLY A 101 20.79 -3.87 9.54
N ARG A 102 20.32 -4.46 8.43
CA ARG A 102 20.25 -5.89 8.14
C ARG A 102 21.51 -6.54 7.53
N ARG A 103 22.64 -5.86 7.26
CA ARG A 103 23.73 -6.52 6.48
C ARG A 103 25.24 -6.29 6.80
N ASP A 104 25.66 -5.62 7.87
CA ASP A 104 27.12 -5.47 8.11
C ASP A 104 27.78 -6.62 8.89
N SER A 105 27.66 -7.87 8.43
CA SER A 105 28.35 -9.00 9.08
C SER A 105 28.90 -10.02 8.09
N ALA A 106 29.59 -9.55 7.04
CA ALA A 106 30.56 -10.37 6.31
C ALA A 106 31.46 -9.49 5.44
N LYS A 107 32.63 -9.10 5.98
CA LYS A 107 33.96 -9.22 5.34
C LYS A 107 34.95 -8.27 6.01
N GLU A 108 35.57 -8.77 7.08
CA GLU A 108 36.94 -8.38 7.43
C GLU A 108 37.91 -9.29 6.67
N THR A 109 39.03 -8.71 6.24
CA THR A 109 40.26 -9.31 5.66
C THR A 109 40.19 -9.93 4.25
N VAL A 110 40.66 -9.16 3.24
CA VAL A 110 41.80 -9.54 2.39
C VAL A 110 42.62 -8.29 2.05
N LYS A 111 43.83 -8.22 2.62
CA LYS A 111 44.96 -7.45 2.07
C LYS A 111 45.57 -8.32 0.98
N THR A 112 46.08 -7.71 -0.10
CA THR A 112 47.25 -8.11 -0.93
C THR A 112 47.00 -7.85 -2.42
N THR A 113 47.67 -6.78 -2.87
CA THR A 113 48.44 -6.66 -4.13
C THR A 113 47.70 -6.44 -5.45
N SER A 114 47.97 -5.25 -5.97
CA SER A 114 47.93 -4.83 -7.37
C SER A 114 48.70 -5.82 -8.26
N GLU A 115 48.09 -6.25 -9.35
CA GLU A 115 48.78 -6.43 -10.62
C GLU A 115 47.80 -6.40 -11.79
N GLU A 116 48.37 -6.03 -12.93
CA GLU A 116 47.77 -5.45 -14.11
C GLU A 116 47.44 -6.52 -15.17
N THR A 117 46.48 -6.20 -16.06
CA THR A 117 46.26 -6.76 -17.41
C THR A 117 45.79 -8.22 -17.58
N GLU A 118 44.60 -8.40 -18.18
CA GLU A 118 44.48 -8.85 -19.58
C GLU A 118 43.00 -8.82 -20.05
N LYS A 119 42.78 -8.23 -21.23
CA LYS A 119 41.48 -8.17 -21.92
C LYS A 119 41.11 -9.56 -22.45
N THR A 120 40.05 -10.16 -21.90
CA THR A 120 39.31 -11.22 -22.59
C THR A 120 37.86 -10.76 -22.76
N THR A 121 37.43 -10.66 -24.01
CA THR A 121 36.11 -10.19 -24.42
C THR A 121 35.07 -11.31 -24.20
N GLU A 122 34.72 -11.55 -22.94
CA GLU A 122 33.55 -12.37 -22.61
C GLU A 122 32.29 -11.52 -22.73
N GLN A 123 31.27 -12.04 -23.41
CA GLN A 123 29.95 -11.41 -23.43
C GLN A 123 29.44 -11.27 -21.98
N PRO A 124 28.88 -10.11 -21.59
CA PRO A 124 28.44 -9.90 -20.22
C PRO A 124 27.29 -10.86 -19.89
N THR A 125 27.57 -11.88 -19.09
CA THR A 125 26.56 -12.61 -18.33
C THR A 125 26.11 -11.74 -17.16
N LEU A 126 24.88 -11.91 -16.71
CA LEU A 126 24.30 -11.13 -15.59
C LEU A 126 25.22 -11.13 -14.36
N ASP A 127 25.92 -12.25 -14.11
CA ASP A 127 26.78 -12.45 -12.95
C ASP A 127 28.08 -11.59 -12.97
N ASN A 128 28.45 -11.01 -14.12
CA ASN A 128 29.64 -10.16 -14.28
C ASN A 128 29.30 -8.71 -14.67
N MET A 129 28.01 -8.31 -14.61
CA MET A 129 27.62 -6.96 -15.01
C MET A 129 28.04 -5.89 -13.99
N THR A 130 28.42 -4.72 -14.51
CA THR A 130 28.63 -3.49 -13.72
C THR A 130 27.54 -2.47 -14.01
N ILE A 131 27.27 -1.55 -13.09
CA ILE A 131 26.20 -0.55 -13.20
C ILE A 131 26.33 0.28 -14.49
N ASN A 132 27.56 0.65 -14.86
CA ASN A 132 27.85 1.44 -16.06
C ASN A 132 27.44 0.72 -17.37
N GLN A 133 27.34 -0.61 -17.37
CA GLN A 133 26.92 -1.39 -18.53
C GLN A 133 25.40 -1.38 -18.75
N LEU A 134 24.62 -0.88 -17.78
CA LEU A 134 23.16 -0.77 -17.90
C LEU A 134 22.71 0.48 -18.66
N ASN A 135 23.64 1.40 -19.00
CA ASN A 135 23.38 2.63 -19.75
C ASN A 135 22.17 3.41 -19.20
N LEU A 136 22.14 3.59 -17.87
CA LEU A 136 21.07 4.27 -17.15
C LEU A 136 21.30 5.78 -17.16
N GLU A 137 20.22 6.55 -17.09
CA GLU A 137 20.31 7.99 -16.82
C GLU A 137 20.89 8.24 -15.42
N GLU A 138 21.61 9.35 -15.24
CA GLU A 138 22.37 9.66 -14.03
C GLU A 138 21.54 9.55 -12.74
N GLU A 139 20.30 10.05 -12.75
CA GLU A 139 19.38 9.96 -11.61
C GLU A 139 19.00 8.51 -11.28
N THR A 140 18.74 7.70 -12.30
CA THR A 140 18.41 6.28 -12.15
C THR A 140 19.62 5.49 -11.67
N GLN A 141 20.81 5.82 -12.18
CA GLN A 141 22.07 5.23 -11.74
C GLN A 141 22.33 5.53 -10.26
N GLN A 142 22.25 6.79 -9.84
CA GLN A 142 22.41 7.16 -8.43
C GLN A 142 21.36 6.49 -7.54
N THR A 143 20.13 6.36 -8.02
CA THR A 143 19.07 5.66 -7.29
C THR A 143 19.36 4.18 -7.16
N LEU A 144 19.85 3.53 -8.22
CA LEU A 144 20.26 2.13 -8.21
C LEU A 144 21.48 1.91 -7.31
N GLU A 145 22.49 2.78 -7.37
CA GLU A 145 23.66 2.74 -6.49
C GLU A 145 23.25 2.85 -5.01
N ARG A 146 22.41 3.84 -4.68
CA ARG A 146 21.83 3.96 -3.32
C ARG A 146 21.01 2.73 -2.95
N ALA A 147 20.25 2.14 -3.88
CA ALA A 147 19.45 0.95 -3.61
C ALA A 147 20.30 -0.31 -3.44
N LEU A 148 21.42 -0.45 -4.14
CA LEU A 148 22.39 -1.53 -3.98
C LEU A 148 23.16 -1.38 -2.68
N GLU A 149 23.62 -0.17 -2.37
CA GLU A 149 24.23 0.19 -1.09
C GLU A 149 23.26 -0.10 0.06
N HIS A 150 22.00 0.31 -0.08
CA HIS A 150 20.95 0.09 0.92
C HIS A 150 20.54 -1.38 1.05
N SER A 151 20.43 -2.10 -0.06
CA SER A 151 20.01 -3.50 -0.06
C SER A 151 21.15 -4.44 0.29
N GLY A 152 22.42 -4.04 0.13
CA GLY A 152 23.60 -4.89 0.29
C GLY A 152 23.55 -6.14 -0.58
N MET A 153 22.92 -6.04 -1.75
CA MET A 153 22.71 -7.14 -2.70
C MET A 153 23.65 -6.92 -3.90
N PRO A 154 24.31 -7.97 -4.42
CA PRO A 154 25.05 -7.82 -5.66
C PRO A 154 24.09 -7.45 -6.80
N LEU A 155 24.61 -6.71 -7.79
CA LEU A 155 23.80 -6.11 -8.86
C LEU A 155 22.94 -7.15 -9.59
N ASP A 156 23.49 -8.34 -9.84
CA ASP A 156 22.82 -9.42 -10.55
C ASP A 156 21.61 -9.97 -9.77
N GLU A 157 21.77 -10.23 -8.46
CA GLU A 157 20.68 -10.64 -7.58
C GLU A 157 19.63 -9.55 -7.45
N PHE A 158 20.07 -8.28 -7.38
CA PHE A 158 19.17 -7.13 -7.30
C PHE A 158 18.31 -7.01 -8.55
N ILE A 159 18.91 -7.13 -9.72
CA ILE A 159 18.19 -7.11 -11.00
C ILE A 159 17.24 -8.32 -11.09
N LYS A 160 17.70 -9.54 -10.78
CA LYS A 160 16.86 -10.75 -10.79
C LYS A 160 15.64 -10.59 -9.87
N GLN A 161 15.85 -10.06 -8.66
CA GLN A 161 14.79 -9.84 -7.69
C GLN A 161 13.84 -8.71 -8.11
N ALA A 162 14.37 -7.58 -8.59
CA ALA A 162 13.58 -6.45 -9.06
C ALA A 162 12.68 -6.84 -10.24
N ILE A 163 13.23 -7.56 -11.22
CA ILE A 163 12.47 -8.13 -12.35
C ILE A 163 11.40 -9.08 -11.82
N SER A 164 11.73 -10.01 -10.93
CA SER A 164 10.78 -10.98 -10.38
C SER A 164 9.61 -10.32 -9.65
N VAL A 165 9.89 -9.34 -8.77
CA VAL A 165 8.87 -8.60 -8.02
C VAL A 165 7.99 -7.78 -8.97
N TYR A 166 8.60 -7.07 -9.91
CA TYR A 166 7.86 -6.24 -10.85
C TYR A 166 7.01 -7.08 -11.81
N ALA A 167 7.56 -8.19 -12.33
CA ALA A 167 6.84 -9.13 -13.17
C ALA A 167 5.65 -9.76 -12.42
N LYS A 168 5.83 -10.22 -11.17
CA LYS A 168 4.72 -10.72 -10.32
C LYS A 168 3.66 -9.65 -10.08
N THR A 169 4.08 -8.40 -9.89
CA THR A 169 3.16 -7.28 -9.68
C THR A 169 2.34 -6.99 -10.93
N ILE A 170 2.98 -6.90 -12.10
CA ILE A 170 2.29 -6.67 -13.38
C ILE A 170 1.34 -7.84 -13.68
N THR A 171 1.83 -9.08 -13.62
CA THR A 171 1.04 -10.27 -13.94
C THR A 171 -0.11 -10.46 -12.94
N GLY A 172 0.11 -10.20 -11.66
CA GLY A 172 -0.93 -10.20 -10.63
C GLY A 172 -2.00 -9.14 -10.87
N LYS A 173 -1.61 -7.91 -11.23
CA LYS A 173 -2.54 -6.85 -11.61
C LYS A 173 -3.33 -7.21 -12.87
N ALA A 174 -2.65 -7.71 -13.90
CA ALA A 174 -3.28 -8.12 -15.16
C ALA A 174 -4.31 -9.24 -14.93
N ARG A 175 -3.97 -10.24 -14.11
CA ARG A 175 -4.89 -11.33 -13.75
C ARG A 175 -6.14 -10.82 -13.05
N LYS A 176 -6.01 -9.91 -12.07
CA LYS A 176 -7.17 -9.28 -11.40
C LYS A 176 -8.00 -8.44 -12.38
N HIS A 177 -7.36 -7.75 -13.32
CA HIS A 177 -8.09 -7.02 -14.36
C HIS A 177 -8.87 -7.92 -15.31
N SER A 178 -8.42 -9.17 -15.53
CA SER A 178 -9.13 -10.16 -16.34
C SER A 178 -10.20 -10.95 -15.58
N GLU A 179 -10.32 -10.76 -14.27
CA GLU A 179 -11.30 -11.47 -13.45
C GLU A 179 -12.69 -10.89 -13.68
N ASP A 180 -13.61 -11.72 -14.16
CA ASP A 180 -15.00 -11.34 -14.37
C ASP A 180 -15.75 -11.36 -13.04
N LEU A 181 -16.22 -10.17 -12.62
CA LEU A 181 -16.97 -10.00 -11.38
C LEU A 181 -18.47 -10.23 -11.55
N SER A 182 -18.97 -10.51 -12.76
CA SER A 182 -20.40 -10.65 -13.04
C SER A 182 -21.08 -11.68 -12.14
N ASN A 183 -20.39 -12.79 -11.84
CA ASN A 183 -20.92 -13.87 -10.99
C ASN A 183 -20.78 -13.60 -9.48
N VAL A 184 -19.98 -12.61 -9.07
CA VAL A 184 -19.80 -12.29 -7.65
C VAL A 184 -21.09 -11.66 -7.13
N PRO A 185 -21.66 -12.10 -6.00
CA PRO A 185 -22.86 -11.50 -5.42
C PRO A 185 -22.69 -10.01 -5.13
N THR A 186 -23.76 -9.22 -5.33
CA THR A 186 -23.73 -7.76 -5.10
C THR A 186 -23.46 -7.42 -3.64
N ALA A 187 -24.01 -8.19 -2.71
CA ALA A 187 -23.73 -8.05 -1.29
C ALA A 187 -22.23 -8.19 -0.99
N GLU A 188 -21.57 -9.22 -1.56
CA GLU A 188 -20.13 -9.42 -1.38
C GLU A 188 -19.31 -8.27 -1.99
N LEU A 189 -19.66 -7.81 -3.19
CA LEU A 189 -18.99 -6.66 -3.79
C LEU A 189 -19.15 -5.39 -2.95
N LEU A 190 -20.25 -5.22 -2.22
CA LEU A 190 -20.48 -4.04 -1.38
C LEU A 190 -19.69 -4.10 -0.07
N SER A 191 -19.65 -5.25 0.61
CA SER A 191 -19.17 -5.33 2.00
C SER A 191 -17.85 -6.08 2.20
N ASP A 192 -17.43 -6.97 1.30
CA ASP A 192 -16.25 -7.80 1.52
C ASP A 192 -14.94 -7.06 1.22
N ALA A 193 -14.02 -7.07 2.19
CA ALA A 193 -12.69 -6.51 2.08
C ALA A 193 -11.85 -7.10 0.93
N GLN A 194 -12.11 -8.35 0.53
CA GLN A 194 -11.47 -8.98 -0.62
C GLN A 194 -11.69 -8.17 -1.91
N TRP A 195 -12.89 -7.64 -2.09
CA TRP A 195 -13.28 -6.96 -3.33
C TRP A 195 -13.01 -5.46 -3.28
N THR A 196 -12.91 -4.84 -2.10
CA THR A 196 -12.71 -3.39 -1.93
C THR A 196 -11.54 -2.82 -2.75
N THR A 197 -10.46 -3.59 -2.89
CA THR A 197 -9.27 -3.18 -3.66
C THR A 197 -9.22 -3.76 -5.08
N HIS A 198 -10.25 -4.50 -5.49
CA HIS A 198 -10.31 -5.11 -6.81
C HIS A 198 -10.54 -4.05 -7.90
N PRO A 199 -9.72 -4.00 -8.96
CA PRO A 199 -9.80 -2.94 -9.97
C PRO A 199 -11.13 -2.91 -10.73
N GLY A 200 -11.76 -4.07 -10.93
CA GLY A 200 -13.06 -4.19 -11.60
C GLY A 200 -14.28 -3.88 -10.72
N ARG A 201 -14.13 -3.76 -9.39
CA ARG A 201 -15.27 -3.65 -8.46
C ARG A 201 -16.15 -2.44 -8.76
N ALA A 202 -15.53 -1.28 -8.95
CA ALA A 202 -16.26 -0.04 -9.17
C ALA A 202 -17.05 -0.06 -10.49
N GLU A 203 -16.50 -0.69 -11.53
CA GLU A 203 -17.15 -0.83 -12.84
C GLU A 203 -18.38 -1.71 -12.73
N GLU A 204 -18.24 -2.89 -12.13
CA GLU A 204 -19.34 -3.84 -11.97
C GLU A 204 -20.44 -3.29 -11.05
N LEU A 205 -20.08 -2.69 -9.91
CA LEU A 205 -21.06 -2.05 -9.03
C LEU A 205 -21.77 -0.88 -9.70
N THR A 206 -21.08 -0.09 -10.54
CA THR A 206 -21.72 1.01 -11.29
C THR A 206 -22.74 0.47 -12.27
N LYS A 207 -22.39 -0.58 -13.03
CA LYS A 207 -23.31 -1.27 -13.95
C LYS A 207 -24.56 -1.79 -13.21
N ARG A 208 -24.37 -2.42 -12.05
CA ARG A 208 -25.48 -2.93 -11.22
C ARG A 208 -26.33 -1.81 -10.63
N ALA A 209 -25.71 -0.71 -10.19
CA ALA A 209 -26.43 0.46 -9.67
C ALA A 209 -27.32 1.12 -10.74
N ILE A 210 -26.82 1.23 -11.99
CA ILE A 210 -27.63 1.71 -13.12
C ILE A 210 -28.85 0.80 -13.31
N LYS A 211 -28.63 -0.53 -13.37
CA LYS A 211 -29.74 -1.50 -13.51
C LYS A 211 -30.73 -1.42 -12.35
N ALA A 212 -30.25 -1.34 -11.11
CA ALA A 212 -31.08 -1.25 -9.91
C ALA A 212 -31.97 -0.01 -9.94
N ILE A 213 -31.43 1.17 -10.30
CA ILE A 213 -32.22 2.39 -10.42
C ILE A 213 -33.25 2.27 -11.55
N LYS A 214 -32.89 1.71 -12.71
CA LYS A 214 -33.83 1.49 -13.82
C LYS A 214 -34.98 0.56 -13.39
N PHE A 215 -34.65 -0.55 -12.75
CA PHE A 215 -35.60 -1.53 -12.25
C PHE A 215 -36.51 -0.93 -11.18
N TYR A 216 -35.94 -0.24 -10.18
CA TYR A 216 -36.69 0.42 -9.10
C TYR A 216 -37.70 1.41 -9.67
N ASN A 217 -37.25 2.31 -10.55
CA ASN A 217 -38.12 3.27 -11.20
C ASN A 217 -39.23 2.53 -11.95
N ALA A 218 -38.91 1.61 -12.84
CA ALA A 218 -39.90 0.94 -13.69
C ALA A 218 -40.93 0.11 -12.90
N ASN A 219 -40.51 -0.59 -11.85
CA ASN A 219 -41.32 -1.66 -11.24
C ASN A 219 -41.76 -1.42 -9.80
N LYS A 220 -41.05 -0.57 -9.04
CA LYS A 220 -41.34 -0.32 -7.61
C LYS A 220 -42.03 1.02 -7.37
N VAL A 221 -41.88 1.97 -8.28
CA VAL A 221 -42.39 3.34 -8.10
C VAL A 221 -43.69 3.59 -8.86
N GLY A 222 -44.76 3.94 -8.12
CA GLY A 222 -46.05 4.33 -8.70
C GLY A 222 -46.11 5.77 -9.23
N GLU A 223 -45.44 6.72 -8.57
CA GLU A 223 -45.49 8.14 -8.92
C GLU A 223 -44.15 8.69 -9.42
N ASN A 224 -44.17 9.56 -10.44
CA ASN A 224 -42.94 10.10 -11.03
C ASN A 224 -42.05 10.86 -10.01
N LYS A 225 -42.66 11.47 -8.99
CA LYS A 225 -41.96 12.23 -7.94
C LYS A 225 -41.06 11.36 -7.07
N ASP A 226 -41.31 10.05 -6.99
CA ASP A 226 -40.54 9.10 -6.18
C ASP A 226 -39.43 8.41 -6.98
N ARG A 227 -39.35 8.67 -8.30
CA ARG A 227 -38.29 8.13 -9.15
C ARG A 227 -36.96 8.84 -8.93
N TRP A 228 -35.88 8.09 -9.10
CA TRP A 228 -34.50 8.56 -8.97
C TRP A 228 -33.87 8.76 -10.35
N CYS A 229 -33.30 9.95 -10.56
CA CYS A 229 -32.46 10.26 -11.70
C CYS A 229 -31.12 9.54 -11.56
N ILE A 230 -30.65 8.90 -12.64
CA ILE A 230 -29.34 8.27 -12.65
C ILE A 230 -28.29 9.38 -12.80
N THR A 231 -27.57 9.66 -11.72
CA THR A 231 -26.49 10.66 -11.66
C THR A 231 -25.24 10.06 -11.01
N GLN A 232 -24.08 10.70 -11.24
CA GLN A 232 -22.82 10.32 -10.61
C GLN A 232 -22.92 10.25 -9.07
N SER A 233 -23.62 11.21 -8.45
CA SER A 233 -23.80 11.23 -6.99
C SER A 233 -24.71 10.10 -6.50
N ALA A 234 -25.80 9.81 -7.21
CA ALA A 234 -26.71 8.71 -6.85
C ALA A 234 -25.99 7.35 -6.90
N ILE A 235 -25.20 7.11 -7.95
CA ILE A 235 -24.37 5.90 -8.07
C ILE A 235 -23.30 5.85 -6.96
N ALA A 236 -22.70 6.99 -6.59
CA ALA A 236 -21.73 7.02 -5.50
C ALA A 236 -22.36 6.63 -4.16
N SER A 237 -23.57 7.12 -3.86
CA SER A 237 -24.31 6.74 -2.65
C SER A 237 -24.62 5.25 -2.61
N LEU A 238 -24.99 4.63 -3.74
CA LEU A 238 -25.31 3.20 -3.79
C LEU A 238 -24.07 2.27 -3.74
N THR A 239 -22.95 2.71 -4.31
CA THR A 239 -21.79 1.82 -4.51
C THR A 239 -20.64 2.07 -3.52
N GLY A 240 -20.65 3.21 -2.83
CA GLY A 240 -19.52 3.69 -2.02
C GLY A 240 -18.25 3.98 -2.84
N SER A 241 -18.33 3.98 -4.18
CA SER A 241 -17.18 4.16 -5.04
C SER A 241 -16.82 5.64 -5.23
N ARG A 242 -15.54 5.93 -5.49
CA ARG A 242 -15.07 7.30 -5.69
C ARG A 242 -15.73 7.94 -6.91
N GLN A 243 -16.25 9.15 -6.73
CA GLN A 243 -16.93 9.92 -7.77
C GLN A 243 -16.11 10.05 -9.06
N SER A 244 -14.79 10.31 -8.98
CA SER A 244 -13.93 10.43 -10.16
C SER A 244 -13.82 9.15 -10.98
N THR A 245 -13.90 7.99 -10.33
CA THR A 245 -13.89 6.67 -10.98
C THR A 245 -15.24 6.41 -11.65
N ILE A 246 -16.33 6.68 -10.94
CA ILE A 246 -17.71 6.56 -11.46
C ILE A 246 -17.87 7.42 -12.72
N LYS A 247 -17.41 8.68 -12.71
CA LYS A 247 -17.53 9.59 -13.86
C LYS A 247 -17.00 8.95 -15.15
N LYS A 248 -15.78 8.39 -15.10
CA LYS A 248 -15.15 7.71 -16.24
C LYS A 248 -15.94 6.48 -16.70
N ILE A 249 -16.52 5.73 -15.75
CA ILE A 249 -17.33 4.55 -16.08
C ILE A 249 -18.64 4.97 -16.76
N LEU A 250 -19.30 6.02 -16.26
CA LEU A 250 -20.59 6.51 -16.78
C LEU A 250 -20.51 7.04 -18.22
N GLU A 251 -19.34 7.50 -18.67
CA GLU A 251 -19.13 7.90 -20.08
C GLU A 251 -19.50 6.78 -21.06
N ARG A 252 -19.32 5.51 -20.67
CA ARG A 252 -19.68 4.34 -21.48
C ARG A 252 -21.18 4.03 -21.51
N TYR A 253 -21.96 4.60 -20.58
CA TYR A 253 -23.40 4.37 -20.44
C TYR A 253 -24.21 5.65 -20.69
N LEU A 254 -23.59 6.69 -21.25
CA LEU A 254 -24.18 8.02 -21.34
C LEU A 254 -25.52 8.02 -22.10
N ASP A 255 -25.58 7.32 -23.23
CA ASP A 255 -26.79 7.26 -24.06
C ASP A 255 -27.93 6.52 -23.35
N ASP A 256 -27.63 5.38 -22.71
CA ASP A 256 -28.62 4.59 -21.95
C ASP A 256 -29.17 5.38 -20.75
N ILE A 257 -28.28 6.05 -20.01
CA ILE A 257 -28.63 6.91 -18.88
C ILE A 257 -29.48 8.10 -19.34
N SER A 258 -29.08 8.75 -20.43
CA SER A 258 -29.80 9.91 -20.97
C SER A 258 -31.19 9.50 -21.45
N SER A 259 -31.29 8.38 -22.16
CA SER A 259 -32.57 7.81 -22.61
C SER A 259 -33.49 7.48 -21.43
N HIS A 260 -32.98 6.82 -20.39
CA HIS A 260 -33.75 6.50 -19.18
C HIS A 260 -34.24 7.76 -18.47
N ASN A 261 -33.33 8.71 -18.21
CA ASN A 261 -33.69 9.96 -17.52
C ASN A 261 -34.70 10.77 -18.34
N GLN A 262 -34.54 10.85 -19.67
CA GLN A 262 -35.49 11.54 -20.55
C GLN A 262 -36.87 10.87 -20.56
N THR A 263 -36.92 9.53 -20.55
CA THR A 263 -38.19 8.77 -20.53
C THR A 263 -39.11 9.19 -19.38
N TYR A 264 -38.53 9.53 -18.22
CA TYR A 264 -39.28 9.94 -17.03
C TYR A 264 -39.20 11.45 -16.74
N GLY A 265 -38.58 12.23 -17.63
CA GLY A 265 -38.36 13.67 -17.44
C GLY A 265 -37.50 14.00 -16.20
N LEU A 266 -36.57 13.13 -15.84
CA LEU A 266 -35.74 13.23 -14.64
C LEU A 266 -34.50 14.09 -14.89
N ASN A 267 -34.13 14.86 -13.88
CA ASN A 267 -32.89 15.63 -13.85
C ASN A 267 -32.28 15.61 -12.44
N GLY A 268 -31.14 16.26 -12.23
CA GLY A 268 -30.45 16.23 -10.93
C GLY A 268 -31.30 16.76 -9.76
N TYR A 269 -32.27 17.64 -10.01
CA TYR A 269 -33.18 18.14 -8.97
C TYR A 269 -34.22 17.10 -8.56
N SER A 270 -34.55 16.13 -9.43
CA SER A 270 -35.45 15.02 -9.09
C SER A 270 -34.95 14.18 -7.92
N ASN A 271 -33.64 14.19 -7.65
CA ASN A 271 -33.01 13.50 -6.52
C ASN A 271 -33.08 14.29 -5.20
N ARG A 272 -33.55 15.55 -5.21
CA ARG A 272 -33.74 16.34 -3.99
C ARG A 272 -35.04 15.95 -3.32
N LYS A 273 -35.00 14.89 -2.52
CA LYS A 273 -36.16 14.38 -1.77
C LYS A 273 -35.91 14.57 -0.27
N PRO A 274 -36.62 15.49 0.41
CA PRO A 274 -36.41 15.72 1.83
C PRO A 274 -36.61 14.44 2.65
N GLY A 275 -35.61 14.08 3.46
CA GLY A 275 -35.67 12.91 4.35
C GLY A 275 -35.60 11.55 3.65
N LYS A 276 -35.24 11.48 2.37
CA LYS A 276 -35.01 10.23 1.65
C LYS A 276 -33.59 10.16 1.10
N ASP A 277 -32.87 9.08 1.40
CA ASP A 277 -31.61 8.74 0.74
C ASP A 277 -31.82 7.58 -0.24
N ILE A 278 -31.19 7.65 -1.41
CA ILE A 278 -31.29 6.59 -2.41
C ILE A 278 -30.74 5.25 -1.90
N SER A 279 -29.73 5.28 -1.03
CA SER A 279 -29.11 4.09 -0.43
C SER A 279 -30.00 3.39 0.59
N GLU A 280 -31.02 4.08 1.12
CA GLU A 280 -32.03 3.51 2.01
C GLU A 280 -33.24 2.97 1.22
N GLU A 281 -33.50 3.52 0.03
CA GLU A 281 -34.67 3.20 -0.79
C GLU A 281 -34.39 2.10 -1.83
N ILE A 282 -33.13 1.96 -2.27
CA ILE A 282 -32.72 1.00 -3.30
C ILE A 282 -31.70 0.04 -2.71
N ASP A 283 -32.18 -1.12 -2.26
CA ASP A 283 -31.30 -2.26 -1.94
C ASP A 283 -30.80 -2.91 -3.23
N MET A 284 -29.55 -2.61 -3.60
CA MET A 284 -28.96 -3.18 -4.79
C MET A 284 -28.79 -4.70 -4.70
N ALA A 285 -28.53 -5.26 -3.51
CA ALA A 285 -28.31 -6.68 -3.35
C ALA A 285 -29.61 -7.48 -3.49
N GLU A 286 -30.74 -6.89 -3.05
CA GLU A 286 -32.06 -7.46 -3.30
C GLU A 286 -32.47 -7.35 -4.77
N LEU A 287 -32.33 -6.16 -5.36
CA LEU A 287 -32.84 -5.89 -6.71
C LEU A 287 -31.99 -6.51 -7.82
N ILE A 288 -30.67 -6.54 -7.62
CA ILE A 288 -29.69 -7.04 -8.59
C ILE A 288 -28.71 -7.94 -7.83
N PRO A 289 -29.05 -9.21 -7.54
CA PRO A 289 -28.24 -10.08 -6.69
C PRO A 289 -26.85 -10.39 -7.28
N ASN A 290 -26.74 -10.41 -8.61
CA ASN A 290 -25.48 -10.58 -9.32
C ASN A 290 -25.48 -9.77 -10.65
N GLY A 291 -24.40 -9.86 -11.42
CA GLY A 291 -24.20 -9.12 -12.67
C GLY A 291 -24.69 -9.83 -13.93
N VAL A 292 -25.21 -11.06 -13.79
CA VAL A 292 -25.58 -12.00 -14.84
C VAL A 292 -27.10 -11.98 -15.03
N ASP A 293 -27.64 -10.84 -15.43
CA ASP A 293 -29.05 -10.67 -15.83
C ASP A 293 -29.18 -9.52 -16.84
#